data_AF-A0A8H6JEQ9-F1
#
_entry.id   AF-A0A8H6JEQ9-F1
#
_cell.length_a   1.000
_cell.length_b   1.000
_cell.length_c   1.000
_cell.angle_alpha   90.00
_cell.angle_beta   90.00
_cell.angle_gamma   90.00
#
_symmetry.space_group_name_H-M   'P 1'
#
loop_
_entity.id
_entity.type
_entity.pdbx_description
1 polymer ?
#
loop_
_entity_poly.entity_id
_entity_poly.type
_entity_poly.pdbx_seq_one_letter_code
_entity_poly.pdbx_strand_id
1 'polypeptide(L)'
;MKSVLAGVLSLAAVASAQQKLWEQCGGQGWGGGTTCVAGAVCQFSNQWYSQCVPGTAVTTSRTSTLATSTRPASSSSVRTSTRTSSSTPPPSTGFPTVSGTKFTIDGVTKYYAGTNCYWCSFLTNAADVELVMGHLRTSGLKILRIWGFSDVNTVPQYDNWFQHLTPTGSTINTGVNGLQRIDTVVASAERNGIKLIINFVNNWDDYGGIKAYTNAFGGDHNGWYTNTAAQAQYRKYIDAVVSRYKSSSAILAWELANEPRCQGCSTNVIYNWAKSTSEYVKSLDPNHLVTLGDEGMGLPGDTSYPYGYSEGTDWVGLLNITTLDFATFHFYPNSWGVGYAAGNKWVTDHAVQCVAANKPCFFEEYGTPTQHCELERPWQITSATTPGMAADAFWQLGDTISTGQTHNDGNTIYYGTDEWTCLVTNHVASIG
;
A
#
# COMPACT_ATOMS: atom_id res chain seq x y z
N MET A 1 24.19 -19.29 72.23
CA MET A 1 25.29 -19.91 71.45
C MET A 1 25.29 -19.32 70.06
N LYS A 2 26.39 -18.66 69.71
CA LYS A 2 26.77 -18.25 68.35
C LYS A 2 26.78 -19.47 67.43
N SER A 3 26.30 -19.33 66.20
CA SER A 3 26.88 -20.02 65.03
C SER A 3 26.62 -19.22 63.77
N VAL A 4 27.72 -18.75 63.20
CA VAL A 4 27.91 -18.14 61.89
C VAL A 4 27.95 -19.27 60.86
N LEU A 5 27.27 -19.14 59.71
CA LEU A 5 27.67 -19.86 58.51
C LEU A 5 27.79 -18.91 57.33
N ALA A 6 28.98 -18.94 56.75
CA ALA A 6 29.53 -18.09 55.71
C ALA A 6 28.95 -18.41 54.33
N GLY A 7 28.96 -17.38 53.47
CA GLY A 7 28.56 -17.48 52.08
C GLY A 7 29.58 -18.19 51.19
N VAL A 8 29.06 -18.67 50.06
CA VAL A 8 29.82 -18.89 48.83
C VAL A 8 29.00 -18.23 47.72
N LEU A 9 29.41 -17.03 47.30
CA LEU A 9 28.88 -16.37 46.11
C LEU A 9 29.68 -16.91 44.93
N SER A 10 29.10 -17.84 44.17
CA SER A 10 29.64 -18.27 42.89
C SER A 10 29.42 -17.15 41.88
N LEU A 11 30.47 -16.40 41.54
CA LEU A 11 30.49 -15.57 40.33
C LEU A 11 30.49 -16.50 39.12
N ALA A 12 29.30 -16.81 38.61
CA ALA A 12 29.18 -17.32 37.25
C ALA A 12 29.61 -16.20 36.31
N ALA A 13 30.80 -16.32 35.74
CA ALA A 13 31.19 -15.52 34.59
C ALA A 13 30.18 -15.81 33.48
N VAL A 14 29.29 -14.85 33.21
CA VAL A 14 28.43 -14.90 32.04
C VAL A 14 29.37 -14.74 30.85
N ALA A 15 29.78 -15.85 30.26
CA ALA A 15 30.42 -15.81 28.95
C ALA A 15 29.37 -15.22 28.00
N SER A 16 29.54 -13.96 27.60
CA SER A 16 28.76 -13.38 26.51
C SER A 16 29.07 -14.17 25.24
N ALA A 17 28.26 -15.19 24.95
CA ALA A 17 28.35 -15.93 23.71
C ALA A 17 28.06 -14.95 22.57
N GLN A 18 29.05 -14.77 21.69
CA GLN A 18 28.87 -14.01 20.46
C GLN A 18 27.78 -14.70 19.61
N GLN A 19 26.83 -13.92 19.11
CA GLN A 19 25.76 -14.40 18.23
C GLN A 19 26.36 -14.74 16.86
N LYS A 20 25.98 -15.90 16.32
CA LYS A 20 26.46 -16.34 15.01
C LYS A 20 25.88 -15.47 13.91
N LEU A 21 26.44 -15.61 12.71
CA LEU A 21 25.89 -14.99 11.52
C LEU A 21 24.42 -15.39 11.35
N TRP A 22 23.57 -14.40 11.09
CA TRP A 22 22.11 -14.48 10.96
C TRP A 22 21.32 -14.75 12.25
N GLU A 23 21.97 -14.79 13.41
CA GLU A 23 21.26 -14.88 14.71
C GLU A 23 20.81 -13.50 15.22
N GLN A 24 19.78 -13.51 16.08
CA GLN A 24 19.27 -12.28 16.70
C GLN A 24 20.28 -11.73 17.70
N CYS A 25 20.59 -10.44 17.58
CA CYS A 25 21.56 -9.73 18.42
C CYS A 25 20.96 -8.49 19.12
N GLY A 26 19.65 -8.29 19.02
CA GLY A 26 18.98 -7.16 19.67
C GLY A 26 17.47 -7.18 19.45
N GLY A 27 16.78 -6.26 20.13
CA GLY A 27 15.33 -6.19 20.15
C GLY A 27 14.77 -6.06 21.57
N GLN A 28 13.65 -5.36 21.72
CA GLN A 28 12.94 -5.21 22.97
C GLN A 28 12.47 -6.58 23.47
N GLY A 29 12.80 -6.92 24.72
CA GLY A 29 12.53 -8.24 25.30
C GLY A 29 13.55 -9.34 24.96
N TRP A 30 14.59 -9.06 24.13
CA TRP A 30 15.65 -10.03 23.84
C TRP A 30 16.60 -10.20 25.05
N GLY A 31 16.73 -11.43 25.54
CA GLY A 31 17.62 -11.79 26.66
C GLY A 31 18.95 -12.42 26.25
N GLY A 32 19.22 -12.57 24.95
CA GLY A 32 20.42 -13.22 24.42
C GLY A 32 21.62 -12.28 24.22
N GLY A 33 22.66 -12.77 23.54
CA GLY A 33 23.86 -11.99 23.28
C GLY A 33 23.59 -10.82 22.34
N THR A 34 24.32 -9.71 22.53
CA THR A 34 24.20 -8.49 21.70
C THR A 34 25.41 -8.21 20.82
N THR A 35 26.43 -9.06 20.90
CA THR A 35 27.67 -8.95 20.12
C THR A 35 27.73 -10.06 19.10
N CYS A 36 27.98 -9.73 17.84
CA CYS A 36 28.12 -10.70 16.76
C CYS A 36 29.53 -11.32 16.70
N VAL A 37 29.66 -12.48 16.07
CA VAL A 37 30.97 -13.09 15.74
C VAL A 37 31.81 -12.16 14.85
N ALA A 38 33.13 -12.35 14.85
CA ALA A 38 34.05 -11.54 14.06
C ALA A 38 33.67 -11.56 12.55
N GLY A 39 33.66 -10.38 11.92
CA GLY A 39 33.22 -10.21 10.53
C GLY A 39 31.72 -10.02 10.35
N ALA A 40 30.94 -9.95 11.44
CA ALA A 40 29.53 -9.60 11.44
C ALA A 40 29.23 -8.37 12.32
N VAL A 41 28.18 -7.62 11.97
CA VAL A 41 27.67 -6.46 12.72
C VAL A 41 26.22 -6.70 13.10
N CYS A 42 25.83 -6.24 14.29
CA CYS A 42 24.44 -6.30 14.72
C CYS A 42 23.64 -5.20 14.01
N GLN A 43 22.88 -5.57 12.99
CA GLN A 43 22.05 -4.64 12.22
C GLN A 43 20.65 -4.58 12.82
N PHE A 44 20.24 -3.37 13.21
CA PHE A 44 18.88 -3.10 13.67
C PHE A 44 17.88 -3.34 12.53
N SER A 45 16.79 -4.05 12.82
CA SER A 45 15.69 -4.28 11.88
C SER A 45 14.41 -3.56 12.34
N ASN A 46 13.96 -3.82 13.56
CA ASN A 46 12.85 -3.11 14.19
C ASN A 46 12.98 -3.15 15.72
N GLN A 47 12.02 -2.53 16.43
CA GLN A 47 12.10 -2.41 17.89
C GLN A 47 12.19 -3.76 18.61
N TRP A 48 11.69 -4.86 18.04
CA TRP A 48 11.69 -6.20 18.63
C TRP A 48 12.82 -7.08 18.10
N TYR A 49 13.57 -6.64 17.07
CA TYR A 49 14.52 -7.50 16.37
C TYR A 49 15.73 -6.77 15.76
N SER A 50 16.92 -7.33 15.96
CA SER A 50 18.17 -6.95 15.30
C SER A 50 18.96 -8.23 15.00
N GLN A 51 19.70 -8.28 13.89
CA GLN A 51 20.33 -9.51 13.41
C GLN A 51 21.82 -9.32 13.10
N CYS A 52 22.64 -10.33 13.38
CA CYS A 52 24.02 -10.36 12.94
C CYS A 52 24.13 -10.60 11.45
N VAL A 53 24.66 -9.63 10.71
CA VAL A 53 24.87 -9.73 9.25
C VAL A 53 26.34 -9.53 8.89
N PRO A 54 26.83 -10.00 7.73
CA PRO A 54 28.23 -9.79 7.33
C PRO A 54 28.58 -8.30 7.27
N GLY A 55 29.64 -7.89 7.94
CA GLY A 55 30.06 -6.49 7.98
C GLY A 55 31.26 -6.27 8.90
N THR A 56 32.14 -5.35 8.53
CA THR A 56 33.22 -4.89 9.42
C THR A 56 32.72 -3.69 10.22
N ALA A 57 32.76 -3.78 11.55
CA ALA A 57 32.40 -2.65 12.41
C ALA A 57 33.38 -1.49 12.17
N VAL A 58 32.93 -0.44 11.46
CA VAL A 58 33.70 0.80 11.31
C VAL A 58 33.44 1.68 12.52
N THR A 59 34.41 1.73 13.44
CA THR A 59 34.44 2.71 14.53
C THR A 59 34.61 4.10 13.92
N THR A 60 33.54 4.86 13.79
CA THR A 60 33.58 6.23 13.25
C THR A 60 34.05 7.21 14.32
N SER A 61 35.35 7.53 14.32
CA SER A 61 35.87 8.73 14.98
C SER A 61 35.78 9.91 14.01
N ARG A 62 34.99 10.93 14.38
CA ARG A 62 34.84 12.19 13.63
C ARG A 62 36.17 12.95 13.56
N THR A 63 36.59 13.34 12.36
CA THR A 63 37.43 14.53 12.18
C THR A 63 37.03 15.27 10.90
N SER A 64 36.80 16.57 11.06
CA SER A 64 36.48 17.55 10.02
C SER A 64 37.78 18.05 9.36
N THR A 65 37.85 18.03 8.03
CA THR A 65 38.76 18.90 7.26
C THR A 65 38.12 19.29 5.92
N LEU A 66 37.95 20.60 5.74
CA LEU A 66 37.73 21.25 4.44
C LEU A 66 38.91 20.98 3.51
N ALA A 67 38.64 20.70 2.23
CA ALA A 67 39.63 20.84 1.17
C ALA A 67 39.00 21.40 -0.11
N THR A 68 39.74 22.34 -0.68
CA THR A 68 39.37 23.30 -1.72
C THR A 68 39.54 22.72 -3.13
N SER A 69 38.72 23.25 -4.04
CA SER A 69 38.69 23.07 -5.50
C SER A 69 40.04 23.32 -6.21
N THR A 70 40.41 22.44 -7.14
CA THR A 70 41.11 22.78 -8.39
C THR A 70 40.81 21.77 -9.50
N ARG A 71 40.51 22.28 -10.70
CA ARG A 71 40.23 21.59 -11.97
C ARG A 71 41.51 21.35 -12.79
N PRO A 72 41.59 20.26 -13.58
CA PRO A 72 41.97 20.37 -15.00
C PRO A 72 41.04 19.50 -15.90
N ALA A 73 40.39 20.06 -16.93
CA ALA A 73 40.86 20.18 -18.33
C ALA A 73 41.00 18.84 -19.11
N SER A 74 39.89 18.51 -19.77
CA SER A 74 39.62 17.74 -21.00
C SER A 74 40.66 16.78 -21.62
N SER A 75 40.20 15.55 -21.90
CA SER A 75 40.50 14.83 -23.14
C SER A 75 39.26 14.08 -23.62
N SER A 76 38.83 14.40 -24.84
CA SER A 76 37.68 13.83 -25.55
C SER A 76 37.94 12.39 -26.00
N SER A 77 37.05 11.47 -25.61
CA SER A 77 36.92 10.13 -26.18
C SER A 77 35.46 9.95 -26.60
N VAL A 78 35.27 9.76 -27.90
CA VAL A 78 33.96 9.51 -28.53
C VAL A 78 33.50 8.13 -28.12
N ARG A 79 32.52 8.06 -27.21
CA ARG A 79 31.82 6.82 -26.87
C ARG A 79 30.41 6.89 -27.42
N THR A 80 30.12 5.96 -28.31
CA THR A 80 28.82 5.72 -28.94
C THR A 80 27.74 5.57 -27.87
N SER A 81 26.87 6.57 -27.77
CA SER A 81 25.68 6.55 -26.92
C SER A 81 24.55 5.87 -27.70
N THR A 82 24.12 4.71 -27.21
CA THR A 82 22.77 4.21 -27.45
C THR A 82 21.81 5.20 -26.77
N ARG A 83 20.97 5.87 -27.57
CA ARG A 83 19.86 6.69 -27.06
C ARG A 83 18.84 5.77 -26.40
N THR A 84 18.89 5.65 -25.07
CA THR A 84 17.67 5.38 -24.30
C THR A 84 16.86 6.67 -24.32
N SER A 85 15.75 6.65 -25.07
CA SER A 85 14.78 7.74 -25.12
C SER A 85 14.07 7.84 -23.76
N SER A 86 14.58 8.68 -22.86
CA SER A 86 13.77 9.22 -21.77
C SER A 86 12.82 10.27 -22.36
N SER A 87 11.71 9.82 -22.95
CA SER A 87 10.64 10.73 -23.36
C SER A 87 10.01 11.31 -22.10
N THR A 88 10.09 12.63 -21.93
CA THR A 88 9.24 13.38 -21.01
C THR A 88 7.78 12.96 -21.26
N PRO A 89 7.02 12.54 -20.24
CA PRO A 89 5.64 12.14 -20.44
C PRO A 89 4.85 13.27 -21.09
N PRO A 90 3.91 12.98 -22.01
CA PRO A 90 3.04 13.99 -22.56
C PRO A 90 2.29 14.71 -21.42
N PRO A 91 1.99 16.02 -21.56
CA PRO A 91 1.21 16.75 -20.58
C PRO A 91 -0.11 16.02 -20.31
N SER A 92 -0.51 15.94 -19.04
CA SER A 92 -1.81 15.41 -18.68
C SER A 92 -2.91 16.20 -19.39
N THR A 93 -3.77 15.51 -20.13
CA THR A 93 -4.82 16.14 -20.96
C THR A 93 -6.15 16.33 -20.22
N GLY A 94 -6.19 16.08 -18.91
CA GLY A 94 -7.38 16.20 -18.07
C GLY A 94 -7.40 15.22 -16.89
N PHE A 95 -8.49 15.26 -16.11
CA PHE A 95 -8.73 14.29 -15.05
C PHE A 95 -9.04 12.90 -15.64
N PRO A 96 -8.60 11.80 -14.99
CA PRO A 96 -9.02 10.46 -15.38
C PRO A 96 -10.54 10.30 -15.36
N THR A 97 -11.09 9.59 -16.35
CA THR A 97 -12.53 9.35 -16.48
C THR A 97 -12.82 7.89 -16.85
N VAL A 98 -14.10 7.53 -16.93
CA VAL A 98 -14.58 6.24 -17.43
C VAL A 98 -15.22 6.40 -18.81
N SER A 99 -15.02 5.42 -19.70
CA SER A 99 -15.69 5.34 -20.99
C SER A 99 -16.16 3.90 -21.22
N GLY A 100 -17.47 3.68 -21.07
CA GLY A 100 -18.03 2.33 -20.96
C GLY A 100 -17.40 1.61 -19.77
N THR A 101 -16.84 0.43 -20.01
CA THR A 101 -16.21 -0.42 -18.99
C THR A 101 -14.68 -0.28 -18.95
N LYS A 102 -14.12 0.83 -19.45
CA LYS A 102 -12.67 1.09 -19.45
C LYS A 102 -12.34 2.44 -18.83
N PHE A 103 -11.11 2.58 -18.32
CA PHE A 103 -10.59 3.87 -17.88
C PHE A 103 -10.05 4.66 -19.06
N THR A 104 -10.19 5.98 -18.98
CA THR A 104 -9.53 6.95 -19.85
C THR A 104 -8.55 7.75 -19.03
N ILE A 105 -7.26 7.49 -19.21
CA ILE A 105 -6.16 8.16 -18.50
C ILE A 105 -5.36 8.95 -19.54
N ASP A 106 -5.20 10.26 -19.30
CA ASP A 106 -4.48 11.19 -20.18
C ASP A 106 -4.90 11.05 -21.66
N GLY A 107 -6.22 10.95 -21.89
CA GLY A 107 -6.84 10.88 -23.21
C GLY A 107 -6.85 9.50 -23.87
N VAL A 108 -6.29 8.46 -23.23
CA VAL A 108 -6.24 7.10 -23.78
C VAL A 108 -7.22 6.20 -23.06
N THR A 109 -8.22 5.68 -23.77
CA THR A 109 -9.18 4.71 -23.25
C THR A 109 -8.67 3.30 -23.50
N LYS A 110 -8.24 2.59 -22.44
CA LYS A 110 -7.78 1.20 -22.56
C LYS A 110 -7.76 0.48 -21.21
N TYR A 111 -7.25 -0.75 -21.21
CA TYR A 111 -6.90 -1.47 -20.00
C TYR A 111 -5.56 -0.97 -19.43
N TYR A 112 -5.42 -0.89 -18.10
CA TYR A 112 -4.21 -0.43 -17.44
C TYR A 112 -3.67 -1.43 -16.41
N ALA A 113 -2.35 -1.58 -16.34
CA ALA A 113 -1.69 -2.26 -15.23
C ALA A 113 -1.29 -1.25 -14.15
N GLY A 114 -1.44 -1.66 -12.90
CA GLY A 114 -1.02 -0.93 -11.71
C GLY A 114 -0.34 -1.81 -10.68
N THR A 115 -0.12 -1.24 -9.50
CA THR A 115 0.39 -1.95 -8.31
C THR A 115 -0.05 -1.24 -7.03
N ASN A 116 0.10 -1.95 -5.91
CA ASN A 116 -0.09 -1.40 -4.57
C ASN A 116 1.27 -1.04 -3.96
N CYS A 117 1.36 0.16 -3.39
CA CYS A 117 2.52 0.60 -2.60
C CYS A 117 2.02 1.33 -1.35
N TYR A 118 1.47 0.58 -0.41
CA TYR A 118 0.93 1.15 0.81
C TYR A 118 1.96 2.01 1.56
N TRP A 119 3.22 1.55 1.55
CA TRP A 119 4.33 2.12 2.29
C TRP A 119 4.89 3.39 1.65
N CYS A 120 4.58 3.66 0.38
CA CYS A 120 5.01 4.87 -0.33
C CYS A 120 4.56 6.14 0.40
N SER A 121 3.37 6.12 1.02
CA SER A 121 2.81 7.24 1.79
C SER A 121 3.62 7.60 3.03
N PHE A 122 4.50 6.72 3.51
CA PHE A 122 5.23 6.89 4.77
C PHE A 122 6.73 7.11 4.56
N LEU A 123 7.20 7.15 3.32
CA LEU A 123 8.60 7.45 3.03
C LEU A 123 8.95 8.87 3.48
N THR A 124 10.05 8.99 4.22
CA THR A 124 10.50 10.29 4.75
C THR A 124 11.49 11.01 3.83
N ASN A 125 12.09 10.27 2.89
CA ASN A 125 13.03 10.76 1.91
C ASN A 125 12.36 10.93 0.54
N ALA A 126 12.24 12.16 0.06
CA ALA A 126 11.62 12.47 -1.22
C ALA A 126 12.36 11.84 -2.43
N ALA A 127 13.66 11.55 -2.31
CA ALA A 127 14.42 10.88 -3.37
C ALA A 127 13.98 9.42 -3.53
N ASP A 128 13.60 8.74 -2.44
CA ASP A 128 13.09 7.37 -2.50
C ASP A 128 11.70 7.34 -3.17
N VAL A 129 10.85 8.33 -2.87
CA VAL A 129 9.54 8.48 -3.54
C VAL A 129 9.71 8.73 -5.04
N GLU A 130 10.67 9.59 -5.44
CA GLU A 130 10.95 9.85 -6.86
C GLU A 130 11.55 8.63 -7.56
N LEU A 131 12.42 7.87 -6.89
CA LEU A 131 12.99 6.63 -7.41
C LEU A 131 11.90 5.60 -7.72
N VAL A 132 11.02 5.34 -6.74
CA VAL A 132 9.92 4.38 -6.90
C VAL A 132 8.98 4.82 -8.05
N MET A 133 8.58 6.08 -8.10
CA MET A 133 7.74 6.61 -9.18
C MET A 133 8.41 6.52 -10.56
N GLY A 134 9.74 6.72 -10.59
CA GLY A 134 10.55 6.51 -11.79
C GLY A 134 10.56 5.05 -12.26
N HIS A 135 10.67 4.09 -11.34
CA HIS A 135 10.58 2.66 -11.64
C HIS A 135 9.19 2.27 -12.19
N LEU A 136 8.11 2.78 -11.59
CA LEU A 136 6.75 2.59 -12.12
C LEU A 136 6.61 3.12 -13.54
N ARG A 137 7.05 4.37 -13.77
CA ARG A 137 7.01 5.02 -15.10
C ARG A 137 7.78 4.22 -16.14
N THR A 138 9.01 3.81 -15.83
CA THR A 138 9.86 3.05 -16.77
C THR A 138 9.36 1.64 -17.03
N SER A 139 8.60 1.06 -16.10
CA SER A 139 7.96 -0.24 -16.26
C SER A 139 6.62 -0.17 -17.03
N GLY A 140 6.11 1.04 -17.28
CA GLY A 140 4.83 1.26 -17.96
C GLY A 140 3.60 1.04 -17.08
N LEU A 141 3.78 0.90 -15.77
CA LEU A 141 2.67 0.91 -14.82
C LEU A 141 2.08 2.33 -14.73
N LYS A 142 0.75 2.43 -14.70
CA LYS A 142 0.05 3.73 -14.74
C LYS A 142 -0.75 4.05 -13.50
N ILE A 143 -1.15 3.03 -12.75
CA ILE A 143 -1.98 3.19 -11.56
C ILE A 143 -1.16 2.75 -10.35
N LEU A 144 -1.15 3.56 -9.30
CA LEU A 144 -0.54 3.23 -8.02
C LEU A 144 -1.57 3.45 -6.90
N ARG A 145 -1.89 2.39 -6.17
CA ARG A 145 -2.73 2.49 -4.98
C ARG A 145 -1.86 2.68 -3.73
N ILE A 146 -2.19 3.67 -2.90
CA ILE A 146 -1.44 4.04 -1.68
C ILE A 146 -2.40 4.20 -0.50
N TRP A 147 -1.89 4.06 0.72
CA TRP A 147 -2.68 4.39 1.90
C TRP A 147 -2.77 5.88 2.13
N GLY A 148 -3.98 6.41 2.10
CA GLY A 148 -4.27 7.80 2.44
C GLY A 148 -4.50 8.04 3.93
N PHE A 149 -4.27 7.04 4.77
CA PHE A 149 -4.52 7.06 6.21
C PHE A 149 -3.29 6.64 7.03
N SER A 150 -3.26 7.12 8.28
CA SER A 150 -2.38 6.65 9.34
C SER A 150 -2.98 7.16 10.65
N ASP A 151 -3.85 6.35 11.23
CA ASP A 151 -4.68 6.67 12.38
C ASP A 151 -4.01 6.19 13.67
N VAL A 152 -3.95 7.07 14.67
CA VAL A 152 -3.35 6.75 15.96
C VAL A 152 -4.25 7.19 17.12
N ASN A 153 -4.22 6.47 18.24
CA ASN A 153 -4.81 6.94 19.50
C ASN A 153 -3.77 7.61 20.43
N THR A 154 -2.49 7.43 20.13
CA THR A 154 -1.35 8.09 20.80
C THR A 154 -0.40 8.63 19.75
N VAL A 155 -0.06 9.92 19.81
CA VAL A 155 0.87 10.53 18.86
C VAL A 155 2.27 9.92 19.02
N PRO A 156 2.86 9.30 17.97
CA PRO A 156 4.20 8.77 18.04
C PRO A 156 5.25 9.90 18.07
N GLN A 157 6.39 9.66 18.71
CA GLN A 157 7.45 10.66 18.83
C GLN A 157 8.24 10.83 17.53
N TYR A 158 8.51 9.74 16.81
CA TYR A 158 9.41 9.73 15.64
C TYR A 158 8.74 9.27 14.34
N ASP A 159 7.62 8.58 14.42
CA ASP A 159 6.94 8.03 13.24
C ASP A 159 6.00 9.05 12.59
N ASN A 160 5.61 8.74 11.34
CA ASN A 160 4.55 9.47 10.67
C ASN A 160 3.19 9.10 11.28
N TRP A 161 2.28 10.07 11.29
CA TRP A 161 0.89 9.87 11.66
C TRP A 161 0.05 10.94 10.97
N PHE A 162 -1.11 10.58 10.45
CA PHE A 162 -1.95 11.51 9.68
C PHE A 162 -3.13 12.01 10.48
N GLN A 163 -3.64 11.19 11.40
CA GLN A 163 -4.75 11.56 12.26
C GLN A 163 -4.63 10.95 13.65
N HIS A 164 -4.83 11.77 14.67
CA HIS A 164 -4.89 11.38 16.08
C HIS A 164 -6.35 11.40 16.54
N LEU A 165 -6.88 10.23 16.87
CA LEU A 165 -8.27 10.01 17.24
C LEU A 165 -8.42 9.97 18.76
N THR A 166 -9.22 10.89 19.30
CA THR A 166 -9.55 10.97 20.73
C THR A 166 -11.01 11.35 20.96
N PRO A 167 -11.63 10.94 22.09
CA PRO A 167 -12.99 11.33 22.44
C PRO A 167 -13.16 12.84 22.68
N THR A 168 -12.09 13.56 23.03
CA THR A 168 -12.14 14.96 23.48
C THR A 168 -11.55 15.96 22.48
N GLY A 169 -11.34 15.55 21.23
CA GLY A 169 -10.82 16.41 20.17
C GLY A 169 -9.76 15.69 19.36
N SER A 170 -10.14 15.24 18.17
CA SER A 170 -9.22 14.60 17.23
C SER A 170 -8.44 15.65 16.41
N THR A 171 -7.23 15.31 16.01
CA THR A 171 -6.32 16.21 15.27
C THR A 171 -5.91 15.58 13.95
N ILE A 172 -5.93 16.35 12.87
CA ILE A 172 -5.40 15.95 11.56
C ILE A 172 -4.03 16.61 11.39
N ASN A 173 -2.98 15.81 11.18
CA ASN A 173 -1.61 16.29 11.06
C ASN A 173 -1.32 16.76 9.63
N THR A 174 -1.28 18.08 9.42
CA THR A 174 -0.89 18.69 8.14
C THR A 174 0.59 19.05 8.06
N GLY A 175 1.38 18.63 9.05
CA GLY A 175 2.81 18.90 9.17
C GLY A 175 3.69 17.93 8.37
N VAL A 176 5.01 18.06 8.57
CA VAL A 176 6.07 17.35 7.82
C VAL A 176 6.08 15.83 8.02
N ASN A 177 5.60 15.33 9.16
CA ASN A 177 5.40 13.90 9.44
C ASN A 177 3.92 13.47 9.32
N GLY A 178 3.11 14.33 8.72
CA GLY A 178 1.69 14.12 8.46
C GLY A 178 1.38 14.07 6.96
N LEU A 179 0.30 14.75 6.56
CA LEU A 179 -0.17 14.76 5.17
C LEU A 179 0.83 15.34 4.16
N GLN A 180 1.88 16.05 4.58
CA GLN A 180 2.97 16.45 3.66
C GLN A 180 3.74 15.26 3.06
N ARG A 181 3.64 14.08 3.68
CA ARG A 181 4.15 12.85 3.06
C ARG A 181 3.36 12.49 1.81
N ILE A 182 2.03 12.58 1.86
CA ILE A 182 1.16 12.37 0.69
C ILE A 182 1.38 13.48 -0.35
N ASP A 183 1.58 14.75 0.06
CA ASP A 183 1.92 15.83 -0.89
C ASP A 183 3.15 15.46 -1.75
N THR A 184 4.16 14.85 -1.12
CA THR A 184 5.40 14.43 -1.80
C THR A 184 5.13 13.33 -2.82
N VAL A 185 4.27 12.36 -2.47
CA VAL A 185 3.83 11.27 -3.36
C VAL A 185 3.04 11.80 -4.54
N VAL A 186 2.05 12.68 -4.29
CA VAL A 186 1.23 13.31 -5.35
C VAL A 186 2.09 14.11 -6.30
N ALA A 187 2.99 14.96 -5.80
CA ALA A 187 3.87 15.76 -6.65
C ALA A 187 4.82 14.88 -7.50
N SER A 188 5.27 13.75 -6.96
CA SER A 188 6.09 12.78 -7.71
C SER A 188 5.27 12.04 -8.77
N ALA A 189 4.04 11.65 -8.45
CA ALA A 189 3.11 11.02 -9.39
C ALA A 189 2.78 11.95 -10.57
N GLU A 190 2.55 13.24 -10.32
CA GLU A 190 2.36 14.27 -11.37
C GLU A 190 3.53 14.32 -12.34
N ARG A 191 4.77 14.37 -11.84
CA ARG A 191 5.99 14.41 -12.67
C ARG A 191 6.23 13.12 -13.45
N ASN A 192 5.79 12.00 -12.92
CA ASN A 192 6.01 10.68 -13.52
C ASN A 192 4.84 10.17 -14.36
N GLY A 193 3.72 10.91 -14.39
CA GLY A 193 2.52 10.51 -15.13
C GLY A 193 1.89 9.23 -14.58
N ILE A 194 1.91 9.09 -13.25
CA ILE A 194 1.28 8.01 -12.46
C ILE A 194 -0.04 8.55 -11.91
N LYS A 195 -1.08 7.72 -11.90
CA LYS A 195 -2.38 8.04 -11.31
C LYS A 195 -2.60 7.29 -10.00
N LEU A 196 -3.02 8.00 -8.98
CA LEU A 196 -3.12 7.53 -7.61
C LEU A 196 -4.54 7.11 -7.26
N ILE A 197 -4.67 5.96 -6.60
CA ILE A 197 -5.85 5.64 -5.80
C ILE A 197 -5.49 5.84 -4.33
N ILE A 198 -6.29 6.63 -3.62
CA ILE A 198 -6.02 7.02 -2.24
C ILE A 198 -7.24 6.67 -1.40
N ASN A 199 -7.06 5.74 -0.45
CA ASN A 199 -8.11 5.33 0.47
C ASN A 199 -8.05 6.04 1.82
N PHE A 200 -9.21 6.19 2.47
CA PHE A 200 -9.34 7.10 3.62
C PHE A 200 -9.29 6.42 4.99
N VAL A 201 -9.49 5.11 5.07
CA VAL A 201 -9.46 4.34 6.31
C VAL A 201 -9.19 2.86 6.01
N ASN A 202 -8.62 2.14 6.98
CA ASN A 202 -8.46 0.69 6.91
C ASN A 202 -9.63 -0.03 7.60
N ASN A 203 -10.12 -1.12 7.01
CA ASN A 203 -10.91 -2.08 7.75
C ASN A 203 -10.07 -2.74 8.86
N TRP A 204 -8.84 -3.13 8.54
CA TRP A 204 -7.94 -3.81 9.48
C TRP A 204 -7.25 -2.84 10.45
N ASP A 205 -6.60 -3.40 11.47
CA ASP A 205 -5.98 -2.62 12.54
C ASP A 205 -4.63 -1.98 12.13
N ASP A 206 -4.05 -2.42 11.01
CA ASP A 206 -2.79 -1.87 10.49
C ASP A 206 -2.94 -0.37 10.20
N TYR A 207 -2.03 0.41 10.78
CA TYR A 207 -2.06 1.88 10.76
C TYR A 207 -3.37 2.46 11.34
N GLY A 208 -3.96 1.74 12.30
CA GLY A 208 -5.06 2.19 13.15
C GLY A 208 -6.43 1.69 12.69
N GLY A 209 -6.83 2.07 11.48
CA GLY A 209 -8.09 1.66 10.87
C GLY A 209 -9.35 1.94 11.69
N ILE A 210 -10.43 1.21 11.39
CA ILE A 210 -11.70 1.27 12.13
C ILE A 210 -11.49 1.06 13.64
N LYS A 211 -10.50 0.24 14.02
CA LYS A 211 -10.16 0.01 15.43
C LYS A 211 -9.74 1.30 16.15
N ALA A 212 -8.94 2.16 15.53
CA ALA A 212 -8.55 3.43 16.14
C ALA A 212 -9.75 4.38 16.36
N TYR A 213 -10.77 4.32 15.48
CA TYR A 213 -12.02 5.06 15.68
C TYR A 213 -12.84 4.48 16.83
N THR A 214 -13.01 3.16 16.92
CA THR A 214 -13.79 2.53 18.00
C THR A 214 -13.13 2.72 19.37
N ASN A 215 -11.80 2.74 19.45
CA ASN A 215 -11.08 3.11 20.66
C ASN A 215 -11.38 4.54 21.13
N ALA A 216 -11.56 5.49 20.19
CA ALA A 216 -11.80 6.90 20.50
C ALA A 216 -13.28 7.22 20.76
N PHE A 217 -14.19 6.59 20.02
CA PHE A 217 -15.61 6.97 19.97
C PHE A 217 -16.57 5.89 20.48
N GLY A 218 -16.04 4.77 20.97
CA GLY A 218 -16.81 3.62 21.45
C GLY A 218 -17.50 2.83 20.34
N GLY A 219 -18.18 1.76 20.75
CA GLY A 219 -18.79 0.78 19.85
C GLY A 219 -17.82 -0.34 19.45
N ASP A 220 -18.22 -1.14 18.48
CA ASP A 220 -17.42 -2.20 17.87
C ASP A 220 -17.20 -1.92 16.38
N HIS A 221 -16.46 -2.80 15.71
CA HIS A 221 -16.12 -2.70 14.29
C HIS A 221 -17.37 -2.51 13.41
N ASN A 222 -18.38 -3.35 13.60
CA ASN A 222 -19.62 -3.30 12.82
C ASN A 222 -20.44 -2.04 13.12
N GLY A 223 -20.44 -1.59 14.37
CA GLY A 223 -21.11 -0.37 14.82
C GLY A 223 -20.48 0.91 14.25
N TRP A 224 -19.21 0.87 13.81
CA TRP A 224 -18.49 2.02 13.27
C TRP A 224 -19.22 2.70 12.10
N TYR A 225 -19.82 1.92 11.19
CA TYR A 225 -20.53 2.42 10.02
C TYR A 225 -21.70 3.36 10.35
N THR A 226 -22.26 3.25 11.56
CA THR A 226 -23.40 4.07 12.03
C THR A 226 -23.07 4.91 13.26
N ASN A 227 -21.84 4.85 13.78
CA ASN A 227 -21.42 5.66 14.91
C ASN A 227 -21.26 7.13 14.47
N THR A 228 -22.17 8.00 14.93
CA THR A 228 -22.22 9.41 14.56
C THR A 228 -20.90 10.16 14.80
N ALA A 229 -20.22 9.94 15.93
CA ALA A 229 -18.98 10.63 16.27
C ALA A 229 -17.82 10.15 15.37
N ALA A 230 -17.72 8.83 15.16
CA ALA A 230 -16.71 8.25 14.28
C ALA A 230 -16.89 8.73 12.83
N GLN A 231 -18.12 8.66 12.29
CA GLN A 231 -18.42 9.09 10.92
C GLN A 231 -18.23 10.61 10.73
N ALA A 232 -18.54 11.42 11.76
CA ALA A 232 -18.27 12.87 11.70
C ALA A 232 -16.76 13.16 11.62
N GLN A 233 -15.93 12.46 12.39
CA GLN A 233 -14.48 12.63 12.32
C GLN A 233 -13.90 12.06 11.01
N TYR A 234 -14.38 10.91 10.56
CA TYR A 234 -13.99 10.30 9.29
C TYR A 234 -14.27 11.23 8.10
N ARG A 235 -15.45 11.87 8.05
CA ARG A 235 -15.77 12.87 7.02
C ARG A 235 -14.88 14.11 7.08
N LYS A 236 -14.47 14.57 8.27
CA LYS A 236 -13.47 15.63 8.39
C LYS A 236 -12.12 15.22 7.82
N TYR A 237 -11.72 13.97 8.01
CA TYR A 237 -10.49 13.43 7.42
C TYR A 237 -10.57 13.35 5.90
N ILE A 238 -11.69 12.85 5.35
CA ILE A 238 -11.96 12.86 3.91
C ILE A 238 -11.80 14.28 3.35
N ASP A 239 -12.47 15.28 3.93
CA ASP A 239 -12.37 16.67 3.47
C ASP A 239 -10.91 17.17 3.51
N ALA A 240 -10.20 16.91 4.60
CA ALA A 240 -8.81 17.32 4.73
C ALA A 240 -7.88 16.69 3.68
N VAL A 241 -8.15 15.47 3.22
CA VAL A 241 -7.37 14.81 2.14
C VAL A 241 -7.82 15.28 0.76
N VAL A 242 -9.13 15.20 0.47
CA VAL A 242 -9.71 15.54 -0.84
C VAL A 242 -9.44 17.00 -1.19
N SER A 243 -9.65 17.92 -0.25
CA SER A 243 -9.45 19.36 -0.49
C SER A 243 -8.00 19.72 -0.84
N ARG A 244 -7.01 18.88 -0.52
CA ARG A 244 -5.60 19.10 -0.90
C ARG A 244 -5.33 18.78 -2.37
N TYR A 245 -5.98 17.76 -2.93
CA TYR A 245 -5.59 17.21 -4.22
C TYR A 245 -6.71 17.18 -5.28
N LYS A 246 -7.91 17.70 -4.98
CA LYS A 246 -9.04 17.76 -5.93
C LYS A 246 -8.78 18.51 -7.25
N SER A 247 -7.67 19.26 -7.34
CA SER A 247 -7.22 19.92 -8.58
C SER A 247 -6.08 19.18 -9.29
N SER A 248 -5.52 18.12 -8.69
CA SER A 248 -4.39 17.38 -9.25
C SER A 248 -4.90 16.32 -10.22
N SER A 249 -4.43 16.33 -11.47
CA SER A 249 -4.76 15.27 -12.43
C SER A 249 -4.01 13.96 -12.18
N ALA A 250 -3.19 13.89 -11.14
CA ALA A 250 -2.54 12.66 -10.69
C ALA A 250 -3.44 11.79 -9.82
N ILE A 251 -4.65 12.22 -9.43
CA ILE A 251 -5.60 11.36 -8.74
C ILE A 251 -6.41 10.59 -9.80
N LEU A 252 -6.41 9.26 -9.72
CA LEU A 252 -7.37 8.42 -10.44
C LEU A 252 -8.70 8.41 -9.71
N ALA A 253 -8.66 8.02 -8.44
CA ALA A 253 -9.86 7.81 -7.65
C ALA A 253 -9.65 8.06 -6.15
N TRP A 254 -10.72 8.52 -5.53
CA TRP A 254 -10.93 8.45 -4.09
C TRP A 254 -11.52 7.10 -3.73
N GLU A 255 -10.92 6.41 -2.77
CA GLU A 255 -11.39 5.10 -2.32
C GLU A 255 -11.91 5.20 -0.88
N LEU A 256 -13.12 4.69 -0.63
CA LEU A 256 -13.77 4.91 0.66
C LEU A 256 -13.02 4.20 1.79
N ALA A 257 -12.62 2.94 1.62
CA ALA A 257 -11.85 2.24 2.62
C ALA A 257 -11.03 1.11 1.98
N ASN A 258 -9.94 0.72 2.63
CA ASN A 258 -9.33 -0.58 2.36
C ASN A 258 -10.24 -1.68 2.91
N GLU A 259 -10.73 -2.56 2.03
CA GLU A 259 -11.42 -3.81 2.35
C GLU A 259 -12.55 -3.70 3.39
N PRO A 260 -13.52 -2.75 3.26
CA PRO A 260 -14.57 -2.57 4.26
C PRO A 260 -15.44 -3.84 4.42
N ARG A 261 -15.52 -4.34 5.65
CA ARG A 261 -16.38 -5.47 6.04
C ARG A 261 -17.24 -5.17 7.26
N CYS A 262 -18.44 -5.74 7.28
CA CYS A 262 -19.35 -5.72 8.42
C CYS A 262 -19.83 -7.15 8.67
N GLN A 263 -19.01 -7.92 9.40
CA GLN A 263 -19.20 -9.36 9.52
C GLN A 263 -20.53 -9.70 10.21
N GLY A 264 -21.37 -10.51 9.57
CA GLY A 264 -22.69 -10.90 10.05
C GLY A 264 -23.76 -9.80 9.96
N CYS A 265 -23.43 -8.61 9.44
CA CYS A 265 -24.39 -7.53 9.26
C CYS A 265 -25.33 -7.80 8.07
N SER A 266 -26.48 -7.11 8.06
CA SER A 266 -27.21 -6.93 6.81
C SER A 266 -26.33 -6.18 5.80
N THR A 267 -26.34 -6.63 4.54
CA THR A 267 -25.59 -5.99 3.44
C THR A 267 -25.96 -4.54 3.20
N ASN A 268 -27.15 -4.13 3.68
CA ASN A 268 -27.60 -2.74 3.66
C ASN A 268 -26.73 -1.80 4.51
N VAL A 269 -25.98 -2.30 5.51
CA VAL A 269 -25.12 -1.44 6.34
C VAL A 269 -24.01 -0.82 5.49
N ILE A 270 -23.25 -1.65 4.77
CA ILE A 270 -22.19 -1.16 3.87
C ILE A 270 -22.79 -0.40 2.69
N TYR A 271 -23.87 -0.90 2.08
CA TYR A 271 -24.52 -0.19 0.96
C TYR A 271 -24.89 1.25 1.31
N ASN A 272 -25.59 1.46 2.44
CA ASN A 272 -26.03 2.80 2.85
C ASN A 272 -24.85 3.69 3.24
N TRP A 273 -23.85 3.14 3.92
CA TRP A 273 -22.63 3.87 4.27
C TRP A 273 -21.84 4.28 3.02
N ALA A 274 -21.61 3.35 2.08
CA ALA A 274 -20.90 3.59 0.84
C ALA A 274 -21.60 4.64 -0.02
N LYS A 275 -22.94 4.56 -0.15
CA LYS A 275 -23.74 5.56 -0.85
C LYS A 275 -23.57 6.94 -0.22
N SER A 276 -23.82 7.08 1.08
CA SER A 276 -23.77 8.38 1.75
C SER A 276 -22.36 8.97 1.80
N THR A 277 -21.33 8.13 1.85
CA THR A 277 -19.93 8.57 1.90
C THR A 277 -19.45 8.98 0.50
N SER A 278 -19.76 8.20 -0.54
CA SER A 278 -19.41 8.57 -1.93
C SER A 278 -20.14 9.82 -2.41
N GLU A 279 -21.42 10.01 -2.05
CA GLU A 279 -22.17 11.26 -2.30
C GLU A 279 -21.45 12.47 -1.68
N TYR A 280 -20.89 12.30 -0.47
CA TYR A 280 -20.13 13.36 0.19
C TYR A 280 -18.79 13.64 -0.49
N VAL A 281 -18.03 12.60 -0.87
CA VAL A 281 -16.79 12.78 -1.63
C VAL A 281 -17.08 13.53 -2.94
N LYS A 282 -18.11 13.13 -3.70
CA LYS A 282 -18.53 13.82 -4.93
C LYS A 282 -18.96 15.28 -4.71
N SER A 283 -19.49 15.61 -3.52
CA SER A 283 -19.82 16.99 -3.15
C SER A 283 -18.59 17.87 -2.91
N LEU A 284 -17.47 17.27 -2.50
CA LEU A 284 -16.20 17.96 -2.28
C LEU A 284 -15.39 18.08 -3.58
N ASP A 285 -15.50 17.05 -4.43
CA ASP A 285 -14.74 16.89 -5.66
C ASP A 285 -15.59 16.21 -6.75
N PRO A 286 -16.12 17.00 -7.71
CA PRO A 286 -16.87 16.46 -8.84
C PRO A 286 -15.99 15.97 -9.99
N ASN A 287 -14.66 16.14 -9.93
CA ASN A 287 -13.75 15.87 -11.04
C ASN A 287 -13.24 14.43 -11.06
N HIS A 288 -12.98 13.86 -9.89
CA HIS A 288 -12.33 12.55 -9.77
C HIS A 288 -13.32 11.40 -9.62
N LEU A 289 -12.84 10.21 -9.99
CA LEU A 289 -13.58 8.97 -9.77
C LEU A 289 -13.64 8.65 -8.26
N VAL A 290 -14.65 7.88 -7.87
CA VAL A 290 -14.83 7.37 -6.51
C VAL A 290 -15.12 5.88 -6.60
N THR A 291 -14.47 5.09 -5.75
CA THR A 291 -14.72 3.65 -5.60
C THR A 291 -14.78 3.25 -4.12
N LEU A 292 -15.21 2.02 -3.84
CA LEU A 292 -15.40 1.53 -2.49
C LEU A 292 -14.10 1.02 -1.86
N GLY A 293 -13.32 0.22 -2.60
CA GLY A 293 -12.10 -0.46 -2.12
C GLY A 293 -12.37 -1.81 -1.45
N ASP A 294 -13.53 -2.41 -1.72
CA ASP A 294 -13.92 -3.70 -1.18
C ASP A 294 -13.36 -4.89 -1.99
N GLU A 295 -13.36 -6.05 -1.35
CA GLU A 295 -12.75 -7.28 -1.87
C GLU A 295 -13.58 -8.01 -2.92
N GLY A 296 -14.83 -7.58 -3.21
CA GLY A 296 -15.70 -8.28 -4.16
C GLY A 296 -16.64 -9.32 -3.54
N MET A 297 -16.68 -9.45 -2.21
CA MET A 297 -17.42 -10.54 -1.58
C MET A 297 -18.95 -10.38 -1.69
N GLY A 298 -19.66 -11.49 -1.79
CA GLY A 298 -21.12 -11.52 -1.89
C GLY A 298 -21.64 -11.30 -3.31
N LEU A 299 -21.38 -12.26 -4.19
CA LEU A 299 -21.84 -12.28 -5.58
C LEU A 299 -22.37 -13.68 -5.97
N PRO A 300 -23.26 -13.80 -6.96
CA PRO A 300 -23.71 -15.09 -7.45
C PRO A 300 -22.61 -15.78 -8.29
N GLY A 301 -22.63 -17.11 -8.33
CA GLY A 301 -21.79 -17.90 -9.25
C GLY A 301 -21.10 -19.09 -8.61
N ASP A 302 -21.01 -19.15 -7.28
CA ASP A 302 -20.39 -20.23 -6.52
C ASP A 302 -21.00 -20.28 -5.09
N THR A 303 -20.62 -21.28 -4.30
CA THR A 303 -21.03 -21.44 -2.89
C THR A 303 -19.87 -21.35 -1.91
N SER A 304 -18.65 -21.12 -2.39
CA SER A 304 -17.46 -20.90 -1.57
C SER A 304 -17.59 -19.60 -0.75
N TYR A 305 -16.82 -19.54 0.35
CA TYR A 305 -16.83 -18.43 1.29
C TYR A 305 -16.81 -17.02 0.66
N PRO A 306 -15.93 -16.68 -0.30
CA PRO A 306 -15.88 -15.31 -0.84
C PRO A 306 -17.11 -14.95 -1.68
N TYR A 307 -17.86 -15.93 -2.19
CA TYR A 307 -19.15 -15.67 -2.87
C TYR A 307 -20.31 -15.47 -1.88
N GLY A 308 -20.11 -15.81 -0.60
CA GLY A 308 -21.08 -15.61 0.45
C GLY A 308 -21.21 -14.15 0.89
N TYR A 309 -22.32 -13.85 1.57
CA TYR A 309 -22.67 -12.50 2.03
C TYR A 309 -22.30 -12.27 3.51
N SER A 310 -21.50 -13.16 4.12
CA SER A 310 -21.22 -13.13 5.56
C SER A 310 -20.37 -11.94 5.99
N GLU A 311 -19.60 -11.34 5.07
CA GLU A 311 -18.78 -10.17 5.35
C GLU A 311 -19.56 -8.84 5.23
N GLY A 312 -20.88 -8.92 5.04
CA GLY A 312 -21.77 -7.75 5.06
C GLY A 312 -21.79 -6.96 3.74
N THR A 313 -21.30 -7.55 2.66
CA THR A 313 -21.33 -6.99 1.30
C THR A 313 -22.27 -7.79 0.40
N ASP A 314 -23.06 -7.08 -0.39
CA ASP A 314 -23.74 -7.60 -1.58
C ASP A 314 -23.12 -6.84 -2.77
N TRP A 315 -22.10 -7.43 -3.37
CA TRP A 315 -21.24 -6.76 -4.32
C TRP A 315 -22.01 -6.32 -5.58
N VAL A 316 -22.91 -7.17 -6.08
CA VAL A 316 -23.76 -6.81 -7.22
C VAL A 316 -24.70 -5.67 -6.84
N GLY A 317 -25.22 -5.66 -5.61
CA GLY A 317 -26.00 -4.56 -5.07
C GLY A 317 -25.23 -3.22 -5.05
N LEU A 318 -23.94 -3.24 -4.69
CA LEU A 318 -23.08 -2.07 -4.62
C LEU A 318 -22.87 -1.40 -6.00
N LEU A 319 -22.92 -2.16 -7.10
CA LEU A 319 -22.85 -1.61 -8.46
C LEU A 319 -23.97 -0.60 -8.76
N ASN A 320 -25.10 -0.64 -8.03
CA ASN A 320 -26.21 0.29 -8.21
C ASN A 320 -25.98 1.67 -7.56
N ILE A 321 -24.91 1.86 -6.78
CA ILE A 321 -24.58 3.17 -6.20
C ILE A 321 -24.00 4.05 -7.31
N THR A 322 -24.75 5.06 -7.76
CA THR A 322 -24.39 5.90 -8.93
C THR A 322 -23.19 6.82 -8.68
N THR A 323 -22.84 7.07 -7.43
CA THR A 323 -21.67 7.87 -7.03
C THR A 323 -20.39 7.06 -6.86
N LEU A 324 -20.44 5.74 -7.06
CA LEU A 324 -19.26 4.88 -7.25
C LEU A 324 -19.09 4.64 -8.75
N ASP A 325 -18.00 5.14 -9.34
CA ASP A 325 -17.84 5.17 -10.81
C ASP A 325 -17.33 3.84 -11.38
N PHE A 326 -16.64 3.05 -10.58
CA PHE A 326 -16.14 1.72 -10.93
C PHE A 326 -16.10 0.83 -9.69
N ALA A 327 -16.03 -0.47 -9.90
CA ALA A 327 -16.04 -1.47 -8.83
C ALA A 327 -14.67 -2.10 -8.65
N THR A 328 -14.35 -2.44 -7.41
CA THR A 328 -13.12 -3.11 -6.99
C THR A 328 -13.42 -4.53 -6.56
N PHE A 329 -12.44 -5.41 -6.72
CA PHE A 329 -12.42 -6.71 -6.06
C PHE A 329 -10.97 -7.17 -5.89
N HIS A 330 -10.72 -7.99 -4.88
CA HIS A 330 -9.39 -8.50 -4.53
C HIS A 330 -9.35 -10.03 -4.69
N PHE A 331 -8.18 -10.67 -4.56
CA PHE A 331 -8.11 -12.13 -4.51
C PHE A 331 -6.90 -12.67 -3.73
N TYR A 332 -7.18 -13.30 -2.59
CA TYR A 332 -6.18 -13.95 -1.74
C TYR A 332 -6.58 -15.38 -1.38
N PRO A 333 -6.31 -16.36 -2.26
CA PRO A 333 -6.85 -17.71 -2.13
C PRO A 333 -6.43 -18.41 -0.84
N ASN A 334 -5.19 -18.19 -0.39
CA ASN A 334 -4.67 -18.74 0.86
C ASN A 334 -5.45 -18.27 2.08
N SER A 335 -5.78 -16.97 2.13
CA SER A 335 -6.53 -16.36 3.23
C SER A 335 -7.99 -16.78 3.23
N TRP A 336 -8.55 -17.08 2.05
CA TRP A 336 -9.97 -17.40 1.89
C TRP A 336 -10.27 -18.91 1.85
N GLY A 337 -9.24 -19.75 1.90
CA GLY A 337 -9.39 -21.21 1.85
C GLY A 337 -9.91 -21.73 0.50
N VAL A 338 -9.56 -21.05 -0.60
CA VAL A 338 -9.92 -21.46 -1.97
C VAL A 338 -8.68 -21.79 -2.80
N GLY A 339 -8.84 -22.57 -3.87
CA GLY A 339 -7.72 -22.94 -4.76
C GLY A 339 -7.32 -21.80 -5.71
N TYR A 340 -6.05 -21.73 -6.09
CA TYR A 340 -5.53 -20.71 -7.03
C TYR A 340 -6.25 -20.71 -8.39
N ALA A 341 -6.69 -21.87 -8.88
CA ALA A 341 -7.45 -21.98 -10.13
C ALA A 341 -8.78 -21.20 -10.10
N ALA A 342 -9.34 -20.96 -8.91
CA ALA A 342 -10.57 -20.18 -8.73
C ALA A 342 -10.41 -18.70 -9.11
N GLY A 343 -9.18 -18.16 -9.13
CA GLY A 343 -8.93 -16.75 -9.44
C GLY A 343 -9.41 -16.34 -10.82
N ASN A 344 -9.25 -17.20 -11.83
CA ASN A 344 -9.75 -16.90 -13.18
C ASN A 344 -11.29 -16.77 -13.20
N LYS A 345 -11.98 -17.67 -12.51
CA LYS A 345 -13.45 -17.64 -12.39
C LYS A 345 -13.91 -16.42 -11.59
N TRP A 346 -13.21 -16.11 -10.50
CA TRP A 346 -13.46 -14.93 -9.69
C TRP A 346 -13.41 -13.65 -10.54
N VAL A 347 -12.36 -13.48 -11.34
CA VAL A 347 -12.23 -12.35 -12.29
C VAL A 347 -13.39 -12.33 -13.29
N THR A 348 -13.71 -13.45 -13.94
CA THR A 348 -14.77 -13.47 -14.97
C THR A 348 -16.16 -13.19 -14.40
N ASP A 349 -16.45 -13.69 -13.21
CA ASP A 349 -17.77 -13.53 -12.59
C ASP A 349 -18.01 -12.06 -12.17
N HIS A 350 -16.99 -11.39 -11.62
CA HIS A 350 -17.06 -9.94 -11.35
C HIS A 350 -17.21 -9.13 -12.63
N ALA A 351 -16.40 -9.45 -13.65
CA ALA A 351 -16.39 -8.73 -14.90
C ALA A 351 -17.76 -8.76 -15.61
N VAL A 352 -18.46 -9.89 -15.60
CA VAL A 352 -19.81 -10.03 -16.17
C VAL A 352 -20.80 -9.07 -15.51
N GLN A 353 -20.75 -8.91 -14.19
CA GLN A 353 -21.64 -7.98 -13.48
C GLN A 353 -21.26 -6.52 -13.77
N CYS A 354 -19.97 -6.21 -13.87
CA CYS A 354 -19.49 -4.88 -14.29
C CYS A 354 -19.97 -4.51 -15.71
N VAL A 355 -19.94 -5.46 -16.66
CA VAL A 355 -20.53 -5.27 -17.99
C VAL A 355 -22.02 -4.99 -17.89
N ALA A 356 -22.76 -5.78 -17.10
CA ALA A 356 -24.20 -5.60 -16.91
C ALA A 356 -24.56 -4.23 -16.29
N ALA A 357 -23.71 -3.72 -15.38
CA ALA A 357 -23.86 -2.41 -14.77
C ALA A 357 -23.29 -1.25 -15.62
N ASN A 358 -22.65 -1.55 -16.76
CA ASN A 358 -21.88 -0.59 -17.57
C ASN A 358 -20.88 0.23 -16.73
N LYS A 359 -20.17 -0.46 -15.83
CA LYS A 359 -19.11 0.10 -14.99
C LYS A 359 -17.81 -0.64 -15.22
N PRO A 360 -16.65 0.04 -15.15
CA PRO A 360 -15.37 -0.64 -15.12
C PRO A 360 -15.23 -1.52 -13.87
N CYS A 361 -14.58 -2.66 -14.02
CA CYS A 361 -14.06 -3.47 -12.92
C CYS A 361 -12.55 -3.26 -12.78
N PHE A 362 -12.08 -3.17 -11.53
CA PHE A 362 -10.67 -3.10 -11.20
C PHE A 362 -10.29 -4.26 -10.28
N PHE A 363 -9.40 -5.13 -10.75
CA PHE A 363 -8.83 -6.21 -9.93
C PHE A 363 -7.71 -5.61 -9.06
N GLU A 364 -8.11 -4.99 -7.96
CA GLU A 364 -7.34 -3.95 -7.26
C GLU A 364 -6.22 -4.51 -6.37
N GLU A 365 -6.39 -5.74 -5.89
CA GLU A 365 -5.34 -6.48 -5.19
C GLU A 365 -5.39 -7.98 -5.52
N TYR A 366 -4.22 -8.59 -5.66
CA TYR A 366 -4.07 -10.04 -5.71
C TYR A 366 -2.65 -10.42 -5.38
N GLY A 367 -2.47 -11.61 -4.82
CA GLY A 367 -1.15 -12.14 -4.54
C GLY A 367 -1.17 -13.59 -4.07
N THR A 368 -0.03 -14.26 -4.24
CA THR A 368 0.25 -15.55 -3.60
C THR A 368 1.49 -15.45 -2.73
N PRO A 369 1.65 -16.26 -1.67
CA PRO A 369 2.86 -16.18 -0.83
C PRO A 369 4.09 -16.86 -1.47
N THR A 370 3.90 -17.58 -2.57
CA THR A 370 4.94 -18.35 -3.28
C THR A 370 4.57 -18.51 -4.74
N GLN A 371 5.56 -18.75 -5.60
CA GLN A 371 5.36 -19.10 -7.02
C GLN A 371 4.51 -18.04 -7.77
N HIS A 372 4.76 -16.75 -7.50
CA HIS A 372 3.96 -15.64 -8.03
C HIS A 372 3.76 -15.75 -9.54
N CYS A 373 4.86 -15.93 -10.27
CA CYS A 373 4.83 -15.99 -11.74
C CYS A 373 3.92 -17.10 -12.29
N GLU A 374 3.96 -18.30 -11.70
CA GLU A 374 3.15 -19.44 -12.17
C GLU A 374 1.67 -19.26 -11.81
N LEU A 375 1.38 -18.75 -10.61
CA LEU A 375 0.04 -18.72 -10.05
C LEU A 375 -0.74 -17.46 -10.41
N GLU A 376 -0.09 -16.30 -10.51
CA GLU A 376 -0.74 -15.00 -10.75
C GLU A 376 -0.82 -14.65 -12.23
N ARG A 377 0.13 -15.11 -13.05
CA ARG A 377 0.15 -14.81 -14.50
C ARG A 377 -1.14 -15.25 -15.22
N PRO A 378 -1.75 -16.41 -14.92
CA PRO A 378 -3.05 -16.77 -15.47
C PRO A 378 -4.13 -15.73 -15.14
N TRP A 379 -4.17 -15.22 -13.90
CA TRP A 379 -5.17 -14.22 -13.49
C TRP A 379 -4.99 -12.90 -14.23
N GLN A 380 -3.76 -12.45 -14.42
CA GLN A 380 -3.44 -11.27 -15.23
C GLN A 380 -3.92 -11.40 -16.67
N ILE A 381 -3.68 -12.56 -17.30
CA ILE A 381 -4.14 -12.84 -18.67
C ILE A 381 -5.66 -12.84 -18.73
N THR A 382 -6.32 -13.52 -17.78
CA THR A 382 -7.78 -13.52 -17.70
C THR A 382 -8.33 -12.10 -17.50
N SER A 383 -7.76 -11.30 -16.59
CA SER A 383 -8.19 -9.93 -16.35
C SER A 383 -8.05 -9.06 -17.61
N ALA A 384 -6.88 -9.05 -18.25
CA ALA A 384 -6.62 -8.22 -19.42
C ALA A 384 -7.49 -8.58 -20.65
N THR A 385 -7.92 -9.85 -20.76
CA THR A 385 -8.69 -10.35 -21.90
C THR A 385 -10.20 -10.40 -21.66
N THR A 386 -10.67 -10.23 -20.43
CA THR A 386 -12.10 -10.33 -20.08
C THR A 386 -12.82 -8.99 -20.28
N PRO A 387 -13.92 -8.92 -21.07
CA PRO A 387 -14.75 -7.72 -21.17
C PRO A 387 -15.29 -7.29 -19.79
N GLY A 388 -15.29 -5.99 -19.50
CA GLY A 388 -15.69 -5.45 -18.19
C GLY A 388 -14.51 -5.03 -17.32
N MET A 389 -13.37 -5.71 -17.46
CA MET A 389 -12.15 -5.36 -16.72
C MET A 389 -11.47 -4.13 -17.32
N ALA A 390 -11.08 -3.19 -16.48
CA ALA A 390 -10.40 -1.96 -16.90
C ALA A 390 -8.97 -1.83 -16.40
N ALA A 391 -8.64 -2.53 -15.31
CA ALA A 391 -7.29 -2.60 -14.80
C ALA A 391 -7.10 -3.80 -13.88
N ASP A 392 -5.85 -4.07 -13.56
CA ASP A 392 -5.44 -4.90 -12.43
C ASP A 392 -4.23 -4.28 -11.72
N ALA A 393 -4.10 -4.53 -10.42
CA ALA A 393 -2.95 -4.12 -9.62
C ALA A 393 -2.56 -5.25 -8.66
N PHE A 394 -1.34 -5.77 -8.82
CA PHE A 394 -0.84 -6.77 -7.90
C PHE A 394 -0.56 -6.15 -6.53
N TRP A 395 -0.67 -6.99 -5.50
CA TRP A 395 -0.19 -6.72 -4.16
C TRP A 395 1.08 -7.56 -3.94
N GLN A 396 2.26 -6.98 -3.77
CA GLN A 396 2.55 -5.53 -3.76
C GLN A 396 3.94 -5.20 -4.32
N LEU A 397 4.16 -3.92 -4.62
CA LEU A 397 5.46 -3.40 -5.04
C LEU A 397 6.52 -3.63 -3.96
N GLY A 398 7.64 -4.23 -4.37
CA GLY A 398 8.89 -4.22 -3.65
C GLY A 398 9.95 -3.38 -4.38
N ASP A 399 10.77 -2.65 -3.64
CA ASP A 399 11.88 -1.88 -4.20
C ASP A 399 13.11 -1.89 -3.27
N THR A 400 14.21 -1.31 -3.72
CA THR A 400 15.39 -1.03 -2.88
C THR A 400 15.57 0.48 -2.78
N ILE A 401 15.28 1.01 -1.60
CA ILE A 401 15.34 2.45 -1.28
C ILE A 401 16.57 2.76 -0.41
N SER A 402 16.75 4.02 -0.02
CA SER A 402 17.92 4.46 0.76
C SER A 402 18.11 3.72 2.10
N THR A 403 17.05 3.13 2.66
CA THR A 403 17.08 2.33 3.90
C THR A 403 17.22 0.82 3.67
N GLY A 404 17.39 0.37 2.42
CA GLY A 404 17.49 -1.04 2.04
C GLY A 404 16.27 -1.53 1.27
N GLN A 405 16.09 -2.86 1.21
CA GLN A 405 14.89 -3.45 0.64
C GLN A 405 13.66 -3.06 1.47
N THR A 406 12.57 -2.80 0.76
CA THR A 406 11.26 -2.53 1.37
C THR A 406 10.71 -3.77 2.08
N HIS A 407 9.59 -3.63 2.78
CA HIS A 407 8.96 -4.76 3.46
C HIS A 407 8.61 -5.90 2.48
N ASN A 408 8.82 -7.15 2.92
CA ASN A 408 8.33 -8.34 2.21
C ASN A 408 7.31 -9.07 3.08
N ASP A 409 6.07 -9.12 2.61
CA ASP A 409 4.97 -9.83 3.27
C ASP A 409 4.68 -11.22 2.67
N GLY A 410 5.53 -11.68 1.76
CA GLY A 410 5.35 -12.92 0.99
C GLY A 410 4.67 -12.73 -0.36
N ASN A 411 3.93 -11.64 -0.57
CA ASN A 411 3.31 -11.31 -1.87
C ASN A 411 4.10 -10.22 -2.63
N THR A 412 5.22 -9.77 -2.06
CA THR A 412 5.97 -8.63 -2.60
C THR A 412 6.75 -9.00 -3.87
N ILE A 413 6.51 -8.26 -4.96
CA ILE A 413 7.22 -8.41 -6.24
C ILE A 413 8.24 -7.29 -6.38
N TYR A 414 9.52 -7.63 -6.28
CA TYR A 414 10.62 -6.66 -6.27
C TYR A 414 11.01 -6.18 -7.67
N TYR A 415 11.13 -4.87 -7.84
CA TYR A 415 11.64 -4.25 -9.07
C TYR A 415 12.99 -4.85 -9.52
N GLY A 416 13.10 -5.14 -10.81
CA GLY A 416 14.32 -5.64 -11.43
C GLY A 416 14.60 -7.15 -11.25
N THR A 417 13.69 -7.90 -10.62
CA THR A 417 13.80 -9.36 -10.48
C THR A 417 13.21 -10.11 -11.68
N ASP A 418 13.43 -11.43 -11.73
CA ASP A 418 12.79 -12.31 -12.72
C ASP A 418 11.27 -12.35 -12.54
N GLU A 419 10.77 -12.28 -11.30
CA GLU A 419 9.34 -12.18 -11.00
C GLU A 419 8.75 -10.87 -11.52
N TRP A 420 9.46 -9.75 -11.37
CA TRP A 420 9.09 -8.47 -12.00
C TRP A 420 9.04 -8.56 -13.52
N THR A 421 9.99 -9.26 -14.12
CA THR A 421 9.98 -9.49 -15.57
C THR A 421 8.73 -10.27 -15.98
N CYS A 422 8.42 -11.35 -15.26
CA CYS A 422 7.25 -12.19 -15.53
C CYS A 422 5.91 -11.45 -15.35
N LEU A 423 5.72 -10.78 -14.21
CA LEU A 423 4.42 -10.27 -13.79
C LEU A 423 4.20 -8.79 -14.10
N VAL A 424 5.26 -8.03 -14.36
CA VAL A 424 5.13 -6.60 -14.70
C VAL A 424 5.54 -6.36 -16.15
N THR A 425 6.78 -6.68 -16.50
CA THR A 425 7.32 -6.32 -17.84
C THR A 425 6.54 -7.03 -18.95
N ASN A 426 6.36 -8.35 -18.84
CA ASN A 426 5.61 -9.12 -19.83
C ASN A 426 4.10 -8.80 -19.81
N HIS A 427 3.55 -8.46 -18.65
CA HIS A 427 2.14 -8.09 -18.52
C HIS A 427 1.83 -6.78 -19.20
N VAL A 428 2.59 -5.73 -18.90
CA VAL A 428 2.48 -4.42 -19.56
C VAL A 428 2.65 -4.56 -21.07
N ALA A 429 3.65 -5.34 -21.52
CA ALA A 429 3.86 -5.58 -22.95
C ALA A 429 2.67 -6.30 -23.62
N SER A 430 1.91 -7.12 -22.88
CA SER A 430 0.74 -7.84 -23.42
C SER A 430 -0.54 -7.00 -23.51
N ILE A 431 -0.62 -5.86 -22.82
CA ILE A 431 -1.80 -4.99 -22.80
C ILE A 431 -1.88 -4.08 -24.05
N GLY A 432 -0.74 -3.76 -24.68
CA GLY A 432 -0.64 -2.83 -25.81
C GLY A 432 -0.35 -1.40 -25.37
#